data_AF-A0A1V5JMQ2-F1
#
_entry.id   AF-A0A1V5JMQ2-F1
#
_cell.length_a   1.000
_cell.length_b   1.000
_cell.length_c   1.000
_cell.angle_alpha   90.00
_cell.angle_beta   90.00
_cell.angle_gamma   90.00
#
_symmetry.space_group_name_H-M   'P 1'
#
loop_
_entity.id
_entity.type
_entity.pdbx_description
1 polymer ?
#
loop_
_entity_poly.entity_id
_entity_poly.type
_entity_poly.pdbx_seq_one_letter_code
_entity_poly.pdbx_strand_id
1 'polypeptide(L)'
;MAKTAATDRQTKLKIFRAASDVFEEKGYDGARMQEIADKAGINKALLHYYFGSKDQLFMSVFQVLLKKMFERIMTIVTADITFREKIRQFIDHHIDFLNKNPKLPISFLTKSQGILPLLRN
;
A
#
# COMPACT_ATOMS: atom_id res chain seq x y z
N MET A 1 -27.85 15.53 1.82
CA MET A 1 -26.67 15.15 1.00
C MET A 1 -25.42 14.77 1.82
N ALA A 2 -25.18 15.32 3.03
CA ALA A 2 -23.98 15.02 3.82
C ALA A 2 -23.88 13.57 4.39
N LYS A 3 -25.01 12.92 4.71
CA LYS A 3 -25.05 11.57 5.32
C LYS A 3 -24.56 10.46 4.38
N THR A 4 -24.82 10.61 3.07
CA THR A 4 -24.43 9.62 2.04
C THR A 4 -22.92 9.62 1.79
N ALA A 5 -22.29 10.80 1.70
CA ALA A 5 -20.84 10.92 1.49
C ALA A 5 -20.01 10.41 2.68
N ALA A 6 -20.48 10.64 3.91
CA ALA A 6 -19.85 10.11 5.12
C ALA A 6 -19.87 8.57 5.16
N THR A 7 -21.01 7.98 4.77
CA THR A 7 -21.19 6.52 4.68
C THR A 7 -20.30 5.92 3.59
N ASP A 8 -20.16 6.60 2.45
CA ASP A 8 -19.29 6.20 1.34
C ASP A 8 -17.82 6.12 1.76
N ARG A 9 -17.33 7.17 2.43
CA ARG A 9 -15.97 7.24 2.96
C ARG A 9 -15.71 6.14 3.99
N GLN A 10 -16.67 5.87 4.86
CA GLN A 10 -16.55 4.83 5.88
C GLN A 10 -16.46 3.44 5.24
N THR A 11 -17.26 3.17 4.21
CA THR A 11 -17.23 1.91 3.47
C THR A 11 -15.90 1.72 2.72
N LYS A 12 -15.44 2.76 2.01
CA LYS A 12 -14.10 2.74 1.37
C LYS A 12 -12.99 2.42 2.38
N LEU A 13 -13.06 3.00 3.58
CA LEU A 13 -12.07 2.76 4.63
C LEU A 13 -12.13 1.31 5.18
N LYS A 14 -13.34 0.74 5.34
CA LYS A 14 -13.51 -0.67 5.73
C LYS A 14 -12.88 -1.61 4.70
N ILE A 15 -13.18 -1.38 3.42
CA ILE A 15 -12.60 -2.14 2.31
C ILE A 15 -11.08 -2.03 2.32
N PHE A 16 -10.56 -0.81 2.44
CA PHE A 16 -9.12 -0.55 2.43
C PHE A 16 -8.40 -1.32 3.55
N ARG A 17 -8.95 -1.32 4.76
CA ARG A 17 -8.38 -2.05 5.91
C ARG A 17 -8.42 -3.55 5.68
N ALA A 18 -9.57 -4.08 5.28
CA ALA A 18 -9.72 -5.51 4.98
C ALA A 18 -8.75 -5.96 3.87
N ALA A 19 -8.61 -5.16 2.82
CA ALA A 19 -7.68 -5.43 1.73
C ALA A 19 -6.22 -5.38 2.20
N SER A 20 -5.85 -4.39 3.02
CA SER A 20 -4.51 -4.27 3.60
C SER A 20 -4.13 -5.54 4.35
N ASP A 21 -4.98 -5.99 5.26
CA ASP A 21 -4.73 -7.20 6.04
C ASP A 21 -4.62 -8.45 5.15
N VAL A 22 -5.53 -8.61 4.18
CA VAL A 22 -5.52 -9.79 3.29
C VAL A 22 -4.27 -9.80 2.40
N PHE A 23 -3.85 -8.64 1.88
CA PHE A 23 -2.62 -8.56 1.08
C PHE A 23 -1.37 -8.76 1.93
N GLU A 24 -1.35 -8.28 3.17
CA GLU A 24 -0.25 -8.53 4.11
C GLU A 24 -0.14 -10.01 4.47
N GLU A 25 -1.27 -10.70 4.62
CA GLU A 25 -1.32 -12.11 4.99
C GLU A 25 -1.15 -13.07 3.81
N LYS A 26 -1.59 -12.73 2.60
CA LYS A 26 -1.62 -13.68 1.48
C LYS A 26 -0.83 -13.23 0.26
N GLY A 27 -0.28 -12.02 0.29
CA GLY A 27 0.31 -11.38 -0.89
C GLY A 27 -0.75 -11.08 -1.96
N TYR A 28 -0.31 -10.46 -3.04
CA TYR A 28 -1.19 -10.13 -4.17
C TYR A 28 -1.81 -11.38 -4.81
N ASP A 29 -1.01 -12.41 -5.10
CA ASP A 29 -1.47 -13.60 -5.84
C ASP A 29 -2.42 -14.48 -5.01
N GLY A 30 -2.14 -14.62 -3.71
CA GLY A 30 -2.96 -15.41 -2.80
C GLY A 30 -4.28 -14.75 -2.41
N ALA A 31 -4.37 -13.42 -2.48
CA ALA A 31 -5.58 -12.68 -2.12
C ALA A 31 -6.72 -12.83 -3.15
N ARG A 32 -7.93 -13.09 -2.66
CA ARG A 32 -9.16 -13.10 -3.48
C ARG A 32 -10.08 -11.94 -3.11
N MET A 33 -10.70 -11.34 -4.14
CA MET A 33 -11.68 -10.25 -3.95
C MET A 33 -12.87 -10.66 -3.06
N GLN A 34 -13.27 -11.93 -3.09
CA GLN A 34 -14.35 -12.43 -2.22
C GLN A 34 -13.95 -12.36 -0.74
N GLU A 35 -12.75 -12.85 -0.39
CA GLU A 35 -12.26 -12.84 0.99
C GLU A 35 -12.14 -11.42 1.56
N ILE A 36 -11.74 -10.45 0.72
CA ILE A 36 -11.67 -9.04 1.10
C ILE A 36 -13.07 -8.48 1.38
N ALA A 37 -14.05 -8.81 0.54
CA ALA A 37 -15.43 -8.37 0.72
C ALA A 37 -16.01 -8.95 2.02
N ASP A 38 -15.81 -10.24 2.26
CA ASP A 38 -16.25 -10.94 3.46
C ASP A 38 -15.63 -10.30 4.71
N LYS A 39 -14.31 -10.06 4.70
CA LYS A 39 -13.61 -9.39 5.81
C LYS A 39 -14.05 -7.95 6.03
N ALA A 40 -14.43 -7.23 4.97
CA ALA A 40 -14.98 -5.88 5.07
C ALA A 40 -16.46 -5.84 5.50
N GLY A 41 -17.13 -7.00 5.57
CA GLY A 41 -18.56 -7.10 5.89
C GLY A 41 -19.46 -6.54 4.78
N ILE A 42 -19.05 -6.66 3.52
CA ILE A 42 -19.81 -6.19 2.35
C ILE A 42 -19.92 -7.28 1.30
N ASN A 43 -20.83 -7.13 0.35
CA ASN A 43 -20.86 -8.02 -0.82
C ASN A 43 -19.77 -7.64 -1.84
N LYS A 44 -19.36 -8.62 -2.65
CA LYS A 44 -18.32 -8.47 -3.67
C LYS A 44 -18.67 -7.47 -4.77
N ALA A 45 -19.94 -7.32 -5.13
CA ALA A 45 -20.36 -6.33 -6.13
C ALA A 45 -20.11 -4.89 -5.64
N LEU A 46 -20.37 -4.61 -4.36
CA LEU A 46 -20.09 -3.32 -3.74
C LEU A 46 -18.58 -3.04 -3.65
N LEU A 47 -17.77 -4.08 -3.39
CA LEU A 47 -16.31 -3.97 -3.46
C LEU A 47 -15.85 -3.55 -4.88
N HIS A 48 -16.37 -4.21 -5.91
CA HIS A 48 -16.07 -3.86 -7.31
C HIS A 48 -16.56 -2.46 -7.68
N TYR A 49 -17.72 -2.03 -7.18
CA TYR A 49 -18.19 -0.66 -7.35
C TYR A 49 -17.18 0.38 -6.82
N TYR A 50 -16.56 0.10 -5.68
CA TYR A 50 -15.64 1.05 -5.04
C TYR A 50 -14.23 1.07 -5.61
N PHE A 51 -13.69 -0.10 -5.97
CA PHE A 51 -12.28 -0.24 -6.32
C PHE A 51 -12.03 -0.90 -7.67
N GLY A 52 -13.07 -1.26 -8.43
CA GLY A 52 -12.96 -1.80 -9.77
C GLY A 52 -12.39 -3.22 -9.83
N SER A 53 -11.08 -3.38 -9.65
CA SER A 53 -10.36 -4.64 -9.78
C SER A 53 -9.43 -4.93 -8.59
N LYS A 54 -8.93 -6.17 -8.50
CA LYS A 54 -7.90 -6.52 -7.50
C LYS A 54 -6.65 -5.65 -7.66
N ASP A 55 -6.27 -5.34 -8.89
CA ASP A 55 -5.07 -4.55 -9.20
C ASP A 55 -5.21 -3.11 -8.73
N GLN A 56 -6.36 -2.48 -8.99
CA GLN A 56 -6.65 -1.12 -8.55
C GLN A 56 -6.73 -1.04 -7.03
N LEU A 57 -7.40 -2.00 -6.39
CA LEU A 57 -7.45 -2.10 -4.93
C LEU A 57 -6.05 -2.30 -4.33
N PHE A 58 -5.28 -3.23 -4.86
CA PHE A 58 -3.90 -3.48 -4.42
C PHE A 58 -3.03 -2.24 -4.58
N MET A 59 -3.11 -1.55 -5.73
CA MET A 59 -2.37 -0.31 -5.97
C MET A 59 -2.75 0.77 -4.97
N SER A 60 -4.04 0.91 -4.64
CA SER A 60 -4.50 1.89 -3.65
C SER A 60 -3.91 1.63 -2.25
N VAL A 61 -3.87 0.37 -1.83
CA VAL A 61 -3.26 -0.06 -0.56
C VAL A 61 -1.75 0.17 -0.60
N PHE A 62 -1.10 -0.24 -1.69
CA PHE A 62 0.33 -0.17 -1.85
C PHE A 62 0.85 1.27 -1.93
N GLN A 63 0.12 2.18 -2.58
CA GLN A 63 0.46 3.61 -2.62
C GLN A 63 0.54 4.23 -1.22
N VAL A 64 -0.36 3.84 -0.31
CA VAL A 64 -0.31 4.34 1.08
C VAL A 64 0.91 3.78 1.82
N LEU A 65 1.27 2.52 1.59
CA LEU A 65 2.48 1.93 2.16
C LEU A 65 3.75 2.61 1.64
N LEU A 66 3.83 2.81 0.32
CA LEU A 66 4.96 3.51 -0.31
C LEU A 66 5.06 4.96 0.16
N LYS A 67 3.95 5.68 0.28
CA LYS A 67 3.95 7.05 0.78
C LYS A 67 4.58 7.15 2.17
N LYS A 68 4.23 6.25 3.10
CA LYS A 68 4.84 6.19 4.44
C LYS A 68 6.34 5.92 4.39
N MET A 69 6.78 5.01 3.51
CA MET A 69 8.20 4.74 3.28
C MET A 69 8.93 5.99 2.76
N PHE A 70 8.36 6.66 1.74
CA PHE A 70 8.93 7.89 1.18
C PHE A 70 9.02 9.02 2.20
N GLU A 71 7.99 9.25 3.02
CA GLU A 71 8.01 10.26 4.08
C GLU A 71 9.17 10.03 5.06
N ARG A 72 9.43 8.77 5.42
CA ARG A 72 10.55 8.42 6.30
C ARG A 72 11.91 8.58 5.61
N ILE A 73 12.04 8.18 4.35
CA ILE A 73 13.26 8.39 3.56
C ILE A 73 13.55 9.89 3.44
N MET A 74 12.54 10.71 3.13
CA MET A 74 12.70 12.16 3.05
C MET A 74 13.20 12.76 4.36
N THR A 75 12.69 12.27 5.50
CA THR A 75 13.16 12.70 6.83
C THR A 75 14.66 12.39 7.03
N ILE A 76 15.14 11.24 6.56
CA ILE A 76 16.56 10.85 6.66
C ILE A 76 17.41 11.71 5.72
N VAL A 77 16.95 11.93 4.49
CA VAL A 77 17.69 12.69 3.46
C VAL A 77 17.84 14.16 3.85
N THR A 78 16.82 14.76 4.46
CA THR A 78 16.85 16.17 4.89
C THR A 78 17.46 16.40 6.27
N ALA A 79 17.73 15.34 7.03
CA ALA A 79 18.36 15.45 8.34
C ALA A 79 19.76 16.07 8.25
N ASP A 80 20.11 16.89 9.24
CA ASP A 80 21.45 17.46 9.39
C ASP A 80 22.39 16.46 10.08
N ILE A 81 22.72 15.40 9.34
CA ILE A 81 23.59 14.30 9.77
C ILE A 81 24.56 13.96 8.64
N THR A 82 25.66 13.28 8.97
CA THR A 82 26.67 12.89 7.97
C THR A 82 26.07 11.98 6.89
N PHE A 83 26.62 12.04 5.67
CA PHE A 83 26.19 11.18 4.58
C PHE A 83 26.22 9.68 4.94
N ARG A 84 27.28 9.23 5.64
CA ARG A 84 27.41 7.86 6.14
C ARG A 84 26.21 7.48 7.03
N GLU A 85 25.81 8.39 7.91
CA GLU A 85 24.70 8.15 8.82
C GLU A 85 23.34 8.14 8.09
N LYS A 86 23.17 8.98 7.05
CA LYS A 86 22.01 8.89 6.16
C LYS A 86 21.89 7.53 5.49
N ILE A 87 22.99 7.02 4.94
CA ILE A 87 23.03 5.70 4.30
C ILE A 87 22.69 4.59 5.30
N ARG A 88 23.28 4.63 6.51
CA ARG A 88 22.99 3.66 7.57
C ARG A 88 21.49 3.65 7.92
N GLN A 89 20.92 4.81 8.23
CA GLN A 89 19.51 4.92 8.59
C GLN A 89 18.57 4.53 7.44
N PHE A 90 18.95 4.84 6.19
CA PHE A 90 18.19 4.40 5.02
C PHE A 90 18.17 2.87 4.90
N ILE A 91 19.32 2.22 5.02
CA ILE A 91 19.44 0.76 4.94
C ILE A 91 18.64 0.11 6.08
N ASP A 92 18.81 0.57 7.32
CA ASP A 92 18.08 0.06 8.48
C ASP A 92 16.56 0.18 8.27
N HIS A 93 16.10 1.35 7.81
CA HIS A 93 14.69 1.56 7.52
C HIS A 93 14.18 0.68 6.38
N HIS A 94 14.97 0.49 5.33
CA HIS A 94 14.59 -0.33 4.18
C HIS A 94 14.47 -1.82 4.56
N ILE A 95 15.44 -2.34 5.33
CA ILE A 95 15.41 -3.71 5.85
C ILE A 95 14.20 -3.91 6.77
N ASP A 96 13.95 -2.97 7.69
CA ASP A 96 12.77 -3.01 8.57
C ASP A 96 11.45 -3.01 7.79
N PHE A 97 11.37 -2.21 6.72
CA PHE A 97 10.20 -2.17 5.86
C PHE A 97 9.96 -3.51 5.16
N LEU A 98 10.99 -4.13 4.59
CA LEU A 98 10.88 -5.44 3.95
C LEU A 98 10.52 -6.54 4.95
N ASN A 99 11.12 -6.53 6.14
CA ASN A 99 10.84 -7.50 7.20
C ASN A 99 9.39 -7.40 7.72
N LYS A 100 8.84 -6.19 7.83
CA LYS A 100 7.44 -5.98 8.23
C LYS A 100 6.45 -6.31 7.12
N ASN A 101 6.89 -6.38 5.86
CA ASN A 101 6.02 -6.63 4.72
C ASN A 101 6.58 -7.76 3.83
N PRO A 102 6.78 -8.99 4.36
CA PRO A 102 7.49 -10.07 3.66
C PRO A 102 6.75 -10.61 2.43
N LYS A 103 5.44 -10.31 2.33
CA LYS A 103 4.58 -10.73 1.21
C LYS A 103 4.43 -9.65 0.14
N LEU A 104 5.22 -8.57 0.20
CA LEU A 104 5.31 -7.61 -0.89
C LEU A 104 5.86 -8.30 -2.13
N PRO A 105 5.12 -8.31 -3.25
CA PRO A 105 5.65 -8.87 -4.48
C PRO A 105 6.80 -7.99 -4.97
N ILE A 106 8.02 -8.51 -5.05
CA ILE A 106 9.14 -7.84 -5.74
C ILE A 106 8.74 -7.54 -7.19
N SER A 107 7.89 -8.39 -7.77
CA SER A 107 7.29 -8.18 -9.09
C SER A 107 6.53 -6.86 -9.22
N PHE A 108 6.10 -6.23 -8.12
CA PHE A 108 5.46 -4.92 -8.16
C PHE A 108 6.45 -3.77 -8.27
N LEU A 109 7.66 -3.92 -7.70
CA LEU A 109 8.77 -2.99 -7.95
C LEU A 109 9.19 -3.02 -9.43
N THR A 110 9.08 -4.19 -10.07
CA THR A 110 9.51 -4.39 -11.46
C THR A 110 8.38 -4.24 -12.51
N LYS A 111 7.11 -4.44 -12.14
CA LYS A 111 5.94 -4.26 -13.02
C LYS A 111 5.23 -2.93 -12.85
N SER A 112 5.48 -2.18 -11.78
CA SER A 112 4.97 -0.81 -11.73
C SER A 112 5.74 0.01 -12.76
N GLN A 113 5.02 0.46 -13.79
CA GLN A 113 5.39 1.61 -14.62
C GLN A 113 5.53 2.91 -13.79
N GLY A 114 5.53 2.84 -12.44
CA GLY A 114 5.42 3.98 -11.53
C GLY A 114 6.71 4.35 -10.78
N ILE A 115 7.68 3.44 -10.64
CA ILE A 115 8.97 3.78 -9.97
C ILE A 115 10.02 4.24 -10.99
N LEU A 116 9.98 3.72 -12.23
CA LEU A 116 10.92 4.08 -13.29
C LEU A 116 10.89 5.55 -13.75
N PRO A 117 9.74 6.27 -13.78
CA PRO A 117 9.74 7.68 -14.19
C PRO A 117 10.50 8.60 -13.22
N LEU A 118 10.69 8.19 -11.97
CA LEU A 118 11.42 8.96 -10.95
C LEU A 118 12.94 8.77 -11.01
N LEU A 119 13.42 7.85 -11.85
CA LEU A 119 14.85 7.52 -12.02
C LEU A 119 15.37 7.82 -13.44
N ARG A 120 14.55 8.44 -14.30
CA ARG A 120 14.99 8.96 -15.60
C ARG A 120 15.32 10.44 -15.45
N ASN A 121 16.62 10.75 -15.44
CA ASN A 121 17.11 12.08 -15.83
C ASN A 121 16.81 12.33 -17.31
#